data_AF-A0A2A3DRY7-F1
#
_entry.id   AF-A0A2A3DRY7-F1
#
_cell.length_a   1.000
_cell.length_b   1.000
_cell.length_c   1.000
_cell.angle_alpha   90.00
_cell.angle_beta   90.00
_cell.angle_gamma   90.00
#
_symmetry.space_group_name_H-M   'P 1'
#
loop_
_entity.id
_entity.type
_entity.pdbx_description
1 polymer ?
#
loop_
_entity_poly.entity_id
_entity_poly.type
_entity_poly.pdbx_seq_one_letter_code
_entity_poly.pdbx_strand_id
1 'polypeptide(L)' 'MGAKIALVLCLALAGCVTSAPVDNPRKVWCDNNKPMRPSAAVFAVMTRPELDDMNAHNAKGVKWCNWHP' A
#
# COMPACT_ATOMS: atom_id res chain seq x y z
N MET A 1 -30.02 0.44 36.07
CA MET A 1 -29.06 1.45 35.57
C MET A 1 -27.82 0.85 34.87
N GLY A 2 -27.61 -0.47 34.84
CA GLY A 2 -26.41 -1.07 34.22
C GLY A 2 -26.45 -1.23 32.68
N ALA A 3 -27.63 -1.41 32.07
CA ALA A 3 -27.74 -1.66 30.63
C ALA A 3 -27.29 -0.46 29.76
N LYS A 4 -27.50 0.78 30.24
CA LYS A 4 -27.09 1.99 29.52
C LYS A 4 -25.57 2.18 29.50
N ILE A 5 -24.88 1.75 30.56
CA ILE A 5 -23.42 1.84 30.68
C ILE A 5 -22.76 0.81 29.75
N ALA A 6 -23.32 -0.40 29.69
CA ALA A 6 -22.82 -1.45 28.80
C ALA A 6 -22.90 -1.05 27.31
N LEU A 7 -23.99 -0.37 26.90
CA LEU A 7 -24.16 0.06 25.51
C LEU A 7 -23.12 1.12 25.07
N VAL A 8 -22.79 2.06 25.96
CA VAL A 8 -21.77 3.10 25.71
C VAL A 8 -20.37 2.48 25.60
N LEU A 9 -20.07 1.46 26.40
CA LEU A 9 -18.79 0.74 26.33
C LEU A 9 -18.60 0.01 24.99
N CYS A 10 -19.67 -0.61 24.46
CA CYS A 10 -19.63 -1.29 23.18
C CYS A 10 -19.45 -0.32 22.00
N LEU A 11 -20.01 0.89 22.08
CA LEU A 11 -19.83 1.93 21.06
C LEU A 11 -18.40 2.50 21.07
N ALA A 12 -17.74 2.58 22.23
CA ALA A 12 -16.36 3.02 22.34
C ALA A 12 -15.35 2.02 21.74
N LEU A 13 -15.68 0.73 21.74
CA LEU A 13 -14.86 -0.33 21.13
C LEU A 13 -15.06 -0.46 19.61
N ALA A 14 -16.12 0.14 19.06
CA ALA A 14 -16.38 0.21 17.62
C ALA A 14 -15.66 1.40 16.93
N GLY A 15 -14.73 2.06 17.63
CA GLY A 15 -13.80 3.01 17.05
C GLY A 15 -12.93 2.31 16.00
N CYS A 16 -13.45 2.25 14.77
CA CYS A 16 -12.72 1.85 13.59
C CYS A 16 -11.41 2.65 13.58
N VAL A 17 -10.27 1.96 13.60
CA VAL A 17 -8.94 2.57 13.55
C VAL A 17 -8.82 3.27 12.20
N THR A 18 -9.28 4.52 12.14
CA THR A 18 -9.00 5.40 11.01
C THR A 18 -7.52 5.72 11.13
N SER A 19 -6.71 5.15 10.24
CA SER A 19 -5.32 5.58 10.11
C SER A 19 -5.33 7.10 9.93
N ALA A 20 -4.41 7.78 10.64
CA ALA A 20 -4.27 9.22 10.51
C ALA A 20 -4.14 9.59 9.01
N PRO A 21 -4.71 10.72 8.58
CA PRO A 21 -4.57 11.17 7.21
C PRO A 21 -3.10 11.15 6.79
N VAL A 22 -2.79 10.53 5.65
CA VAL A 22 -1.43 10.57 5.11
C VAL A 22 -1.27 11.91 4.40
N ASP A 23 -0.51 12.81 5.00
CA ASP A 23 -0.28 14.17 4.48
C ASP A 23 0.27 14.20 3.05
N ASN A 24 1.10 13.22 2.68
CA ASN A 24 1.62 13.08 1.32
C ASN A 24 1.77 11.60 0.91
N PRO A 25 0.72 11.02 0.29
CA PRO A 25 0.73 9.61 -0.13
C PRO A 25 1.85 9.30 -1.13
N ARG A 26 2.24 10.28 -1.96
CA ARG A 26 3.34 10.13 -2.92
C ARG A 26 4.67 9.96 -2.19
N LYS A 27 4.97 10.83 -1.23
CA LYS A 27 6.21 10.74 -0.43
C LYS A 27 6.28 9.41 0.30
N VAL A 28 5.22 9.04 1.02
CA VAL A 28 5.17 7.77 1.75
C VAL A 28 5.36 6.58 0.82
N TRP A 29 4.73 6.57 -0.36
CA TRP A 29 4.92 5.48 -1.30
C TRP A 29 6.36 5.41 -1.84
N CYS A 30 6.96 6.55 -2.23
CA CYS A 30 8.34 6.58 -2.71
C CYS A 30 9.37 6.17 -1.64
N ASP A 31 9.14 6.54 -0.37
CA ASP A 31 10.05 6.20 0.74
C ASP A 31 10.02 4.70 1.08
N ASN A 32 8.91 4.02 0.80
CA ASN A 32 8.68 2.61 1.19
C ASN A 32 8.80 1.62 0.02
N ASN A 33 9.05 2.09 -1.19
CA ASN A 33 9.14 1.24 -2.38
C ASN A 33 10.43 1.52 -3.15
N LYS A 34 10.80 0.57 -4.01
CA LYS A 34 11.95 0.68 -4.90
C LYS A 34 11.62 0.07 -6.27
N PRO A 35 12.38 0.39 -7.33
CA PRO A 35 12.18 -0.23 -8.63
C PRO A 35 12.39 -1.75 -8.53
N MET A 36 11.51 -2.50 -9.18
CA MET A 36 11.65 -3.95 -9.34
C MET A 36 12.57 -4.24 -10.51
N ARG A 37 13.66 -4.97 -10.25
CA ARG A 37 14.69 -5.37 -11.24
C ARG A 37 15.03 -6.86 -11.09
N PRO A 38 14.12 -7.77 -11.50
CA PRO A 38 14.41 -9.20 -11.43
C PRO A 38 15.60 -9.56 -12.32
N SER A 39 16.26 -10.68 -12.01
CA SER A 39 17.25 -11.25 -12.94
C SER A 39 16.56 -11.72 -14.22
N ALA A 40 17.33 -11.86 -15.31
CA ALA A 40 16.78 -12.37 -16.57
C ALA A 40 16.12 -13.75 -16.41
N ALA A 41 16.69 -14.62 -15.58
CA ALA A 41 16.12 -15.93 -15.29
C ALA A 41 14.78 -15.86 -14.57
N VAL A 42 14.63 -14.94 -13.61
CA VAL A 42 13.36 -14.70 -12.92
C VAL A 42 12.34 -14.10 -13.89
N PHE A 43 12.72 -13.06 -14.64
CA PHE A 43 11.85 -12.42 -15.62
C PHE A 43 11.33 -13.41 -16.69
N ALA A 44 12.19 -14.32 -17.17
CA ALA A 44 11.84 -15.28 -18.22
C ALA A 44 10.75 -16.29 -17.82
N VAL A 45 10.54 -16.51 -16.51
CA VAL A 45 9.52 -17.43 -16.00
C VAL A 45 8.32 -16.73 -15.39
N MET A 46 8.30 -15.39 -15.36
CA MET A 46 7.14 -14.64 -14.88
C MET A 46 5.95 -14.86 -15.79
N THR A 47 4.81 -15.12 -15.18
CA THR A 47 3.51 -15.16 -15.84
C THR A 47 3.10 -13.77 -16.31
N ARG A 48 2.12 -13.70 -17.21
CA ARG A 48 1.62 -12.43 -17.71
C ARG A 48 1.09 -11.50 -16.59
N PRO A 49 0.27 -11.97 -15.63
CA PRO A 49 -0.16 -11.12 -14.52
C PRO A 49 0.99 -10.57 -13.67
N GLU A 50 2.02 -11.37 -13.40
CA GLU A 50 3.18 -10.92 -12.63
C GLU A 50 3.97 -9.83 -13.36
N LEU A 51 4.09 -9.94 -14.70
CA LEU A 51 4.70 -8.91 -15.54
C LEU A 51 3.87 -7.62 -15.52
N ASP A 52 2.55 -7.73 -15.61
CA ASP A 52 1.64 -6.58 -15.57
C ASP A 52 1.72 -5.84 -14.23
N ASP A 53 1.76 -6.58 -13.10
CA ASP A 53 1.93 -6.02 -11.76
C ASP A 53 3.27 -5.30 -11.60
N MET A 54 4.36 -5.93 -12.05
CA MET A 54 5.70 -5.32 -12.02
C MET A 54 5.74 -4.04 -12.86
N ASN A 55 5.17 -4.07 -14.07
CA ASN A 55 5.10 -2.92 -14.97
C ASN A 55 4.28 -1.78 -14.36
N ALA A 56 3.13 -2.08 -13.74
CA ALA A 56 2.30 -1.09 -13.07
C ALA A 56 3.03 -0.44 -11.88
N HIS A 57 3.74 -1.23 -11.07
CA HIS A 57 4.56 -0.74 -9.95
C HIS A 57 5.67 0.19 -10.44
N ASN A 58 6.44 -0.26 -11.44
CA ASN A 58 7.55 0.52 -11.98
C ASN A 58 7.07 1.80 -12.71
N ALA A 59 5.97 1.73 -13.46
CA ALA A 59 5.38 2.90 -14.12
C ALA A 59 4.92 3.97 -13.10
N LYS A 60 4.33 3.55 -11.98
CA LYS A 60 4.01 4.45 -10.87
C LYS A 60 5.29 5.10 -10.31
N GLY A 61 6.35 4.31 -10.14
CA GLY A 61 7.65 4.79 -9.71
C GLY A 61 8.31 5.81 -10.65
N VAL A 62 8.20 5.63 -11.96
CA VAL A 62 8.64 6.63 -12.95
C VAL A 62 7.86 7.93 -12.74
N LYS A 63 6.52 7.86 -12.68
CA LYS A 63 5.65 9.03 -12.55
C LYS A 63 5.83 9.77 -11.22
N TRP A 64 5.99 9.04 -10.12
CA TRP A 64 5.97 9.60 -8.77
C TRP A 64 7.36 9.85 -8.20
N CYS A 65 8.34 9.02 -8.53
CA CYS A 65 9.62 8.98 -7.82
C CYS A 65 10.83 9.18 -8.76
N ASN A 66 10.60 9.48 -10.05
CA ASN A 66 11.65 9.64 -11.06
C ASN A 66 12.58 8.42 -11.16
N TRP A 67 12.01 7.22 -11.00
CA TRP A 67 12.76 5.98 -11.12
C TRP A 67 13.17 5.71 -12.57
N HIS A 68 14.30 5.02 -12.72
CA HIS A 68 14.80 4.50 -13.99
C HIS A 68 15.01 2.99 -13.85
N PRO A 69 13.91 2.19 -13.77
CA PRO A 69 13.95 0.75 -13.53
C PRO A 69 14.82 0.01 -14.54
#